data_AF-A0AAQ4EKX5-F1
#
_entry.id   AF-A0AAQ4EKX5-F1
#
_cell.length_a   1.000
_cell.length_b   1.000
_cell.length_c   1.000
_cell.angle_alpha   90.00
_cell.angle_beta   90.00
_cell.angle_gamma   90.00
#
_symmetry.space_group_name_H-M   'P 1'
#
loop_
_entity.id
_entity.type
_entity.pdbx_description
1 polymer ?
#
loop_
_entity_poly.entity_id
_entity_poly.type
_entity_poly.pdbx_seq_one_letter_code
_entity_poly.pdbx_strand_id
1 'polypeptide(L)'
;MLHGERPYWWVHETDVYNRTGAGTPAIRQYSLTCETGPGSPSGHAMVSAAIWYIILDFALRRTGFAQQLGKAWTSSFHWCTYATLLCVVSLSRVYIAAHFPHQCLMGMVIGCLLAKFMCKIDTDHVTRRQYVLISVGLCASALATYGVLRLMGVDPLWSVDRAVKWCVKQEYIHVDTTPFFSMMRYCAFPLGMGLAMTSGFYQRVKTTEFTWSMRVAAAILAVFLGKASEWVSLPKTNVPVFYASAFIFNALLAAAMFGFVPYIVASLAGSRSRPSGKAKSS
;
A
#
# COMPACT_ATOMS: atom_id res chain seq x y z
N MET A 1 -18.79 17.04 11.05
CA MET A 1 -17.84 15.95 10.71
C MET A 1 -16.65 16.58 10.00
N LEU A 2 -15.45 16.05 10.20
CA LEU A 2 -14.23 16.55 9.56
C LEU A 2 -14.09 15.91 8.17
N HIS A 3 -13.91 16.71 7.14
CA HIS A 3 -13.93 16.30 5.73
C HIS A 3 -12.58 15.76 5.24
N GLY A 4 -11.51 15.93 6.03
CA GLY A 4 -10.17 15.45 5.68
C GLY A 4 -9.06 16.14 6.47
N GLU A 5 -9.41 16.99 7.44
CA GLU A 5 -8.48 17.71 8.27
C GLU A 5 -7.69 16.74 9.16
N ARG A 6 -6.45 17.11 9.44
CA ARG A 6 -5.56 16.40 10.35
C ARG A 6 -5.49 17.15 11.68
N PRO A 7 -5.39 16.44 12.82
CA PRO A 7 -5.38 17.08 14.13
C PRO A 7 -4.36 18.22 14.28
N TYR A 8 -3.14 18.03 13.74
CA TYR A 8 -2.03 18.99 13.93
C TYR A 8 -2.26 20.36 13.30
N TRP A 9 -3.02 20.48 12.19
CA TRP A 9 -3.40 21.78 11.65
C TRP A 9 -4.78 22.21 12.10
N TRP A 10 -5.69 21.26 12.34
CA TRP A 10 -7.07 21.57 12.71
C TRP A 10 -7.14 22.35 14.02
N VAL A 11 -6.25 22.04 14.97
CA VAL A 11 -6.14 22.75 16.25
C VAL A 11 -5.89 24.25 16.10
N HIS A 12 -5.21 24.66 15.02
CA HIS A 12 -4.88 26.05 14.75
C HIS A 12 -5.93 26.77 13.88
N GLU A 13 -6.78 26.02 13.19
CA GLU A 13 -7.81 26.57 12.29
C GLU A 13 -9.21 26.59 12.90
N THR A 14 -9.42 25.85 13.98
CA THR A 14 -10.71 25.76 14.65
C THR A 14 -10.95 26.96 15.57
N ASP A 15 -12.12 27.57 15.46
CA ASP A 15 -12.56 28.63 16.37
C ASP A 15 -12.95 28.11 17.76
N VAL A 16 -12.98 26.78 17.96
CA VAL A 16 -13.50 26.16 19.18
C VAL A 16 -12.77 26.66 20.43
N TYR A 17 -11.44 26.81 20.37
CA TYR A 17 -10.64 27.27 21.50
C TYR A 17 -10.87 28.75 21.80
N ASN A 18 -10.98 29.58 20.75
CA ASN A 18 -11.30 31.02 20.90
C ASN A 18 -12.70 31.23 21.50
N ARG A 19 -13.70 30.44 21.09
CA ARG A 19 -15.08 30.56 21.58
C ARG A 19 -15.27 30.05 23.01
N THR A 20 -14.44 29.11 23.45
CA THR A 20 -14.55 28.50 24.80
C THR A 20 -13.65 29.17 25.83
N GLY A 21 -12.79 30.11 25.41
CA GLY A 21 -11.78 30.72 26.29
C GLY A 21 -10.67 29.76 26.73
N ALA A 22 -10.64 28.54 26.18
CA ALA A 22 -9.62 27.55 26.45
C ALA A 22 -8.37 27.83 25.57
N GLY A 23 -7.18 27.71 26.14
CA GLY A 23 -5.94 27.81 25.35
C GLY A 23 -5.86 26.70 24.29
N THR A 24 -5.36 27.04 23.09
CA THR A 24 -5.08 26.04 22.05
C THR A 24 -4.11 24.97 22.56
N PRO A 25 -4.45 23.67 22.46
CA PRO A 25 -3.60 22.62 22.99
C PRO A 25 -2.30 22.51 22.20
N ALA A 26 -1.19 22.39 22.93
CA ALA A 26 0.13 22.21 22.34
C ALA A 26 0.29 20.77 21.80
N ILE A 27 0.28 20.61 20.48
CA ILE A 27 0.51 19.32 19.82
C ILE A 27 1.98 19.19 19.43
N ARG A 28 2.59 18.05 19.75
CA ARG A 28 3.94 17.71 19.27
C ARG A 28 3.87 17.17 17.85
N GLN A 29 4.69 17.72 16.95
CA GLN A 29 4.85 17.21 15.59
C GLN A 29 6.09 16.32 15.50
N TYR A 30 5.94 15.19 14.81
CA TYR A 30 7.00 14.25 14.47
C TYR A 30 7.25 14.25 12.96
N SER A 31 8.33 13.63 12.51
CA SER A 31 8.64 13.52 11.08
C SER A 31 7.53 12.84 10.26
N LEU A 32 6.72 11.96 10.88
CA LEU A 32 5.58 11.29 10.24
C LEU A 32 4.24 12.04 10.38
N THR A 33 4.19 13.18 11.07
CA THR A 33 2.95 13.94 11.29
C THR A 33 2.50 14.66 10.01
N CYS A 34 3.45 15.08 9.17
CA CYS A 34 3.28 16.03 8.07
C CYS A 34 3.07 15.38 6.69
N GLU A 35 2.11 14.47 6.61
CA GLU A 35 1.67 13.94 5.31
C GLU A 35 0.84 14.96 4.52
N THR A 36 0.97 14.93 3.20
CA THR A 36 0.40 15.93 2.29
C THR A 36 -0.96 15.52 1.68
N GLY A 37 -1.35 14.26 1.83
CA GLY A 37 -2.68 13.77 1.46
C GLY A 37 -3.76 14.08 2.51
N PRO A 38 -5.05 14.11 2.13
CA PRO A 38 -6.15 14.30 3.06
C PRO A 38 -6.19 13.19 4.12
N GLY A 39 -6.62 13.53 5.35
CA GLY A 39 -6.62 12.61 6.49
C GLY A 39 -7.76 11.58 6.50
N SER A 40 -8.76 11.74 5.64
CA SER A 40 -9.95 10.88 5.65
C SER A 40 -10.12 10.15 4.31
N PRO A 41 -10.27 8.81 4.31
CA PRO A 41 -10.00 7.87 5.41
C PRO A 41 -8.48 7.70 5.70
N SER A 42 -8.15 7.10 6.84
CA SER A 42 -6.75 6.74 7.15
C SER A 42 -6.25 5.62 6.22
N GLY A 43 -5.34 5.96 5.30
CA GLY A 43 -4.73 5.00 4.38
C GLY A 43 -3.92 3.91 5.10
N HIS A 44 -3.25 4.24 6.21
CA HIS A 44 -2.52 3.28 7.02
C HIS A 44 -3.45 2.21 7.60
N ALA A 45 -4.56 2.63 8.22
CA ALA A 45 -5.54 1.71 8.78
C ALA A 45 -6.23 0.87 7.69
N MET A 46 -6.57 1.51 6.56
CA MET A 46 -7.22 0.84 5.43
C MET A 46 -6.35 -0.25 4.80
N VAL A 47 -5.10 0.08 4.46
CA VAL A 47 -4.19 -0.88 3.80
C VAL A 47 -3.82 -2.01 4.75
N SER A 48 -3.59 -1.72 6.03
CA SER A 48 -3.28 -2.74 7.05
C SER A 48 -4.46 -3.69 7.24
N ALA A 49 -5.69 -3.15 7.34
CA ALA A 49 -6.89 -3.96 7.41
C ALA A 49 -7.04 -4.85 6.17
N ALA A 50 -6.83 -4.30 4.97
CA ALA A 50 -7.01 -5.07 3.75
C ALA A 50 -5.98 -6.21 3.61
N ILE A 51 -4.69 -5.90 3.72
CA ILE A 51 -3.60 -6.86 3.48
C ILE A 51 -3.60 -7.96 4.55
N TRP A 52 -3.70 -7.59 5.83
CA TRP A 52 -3.66 -8.58 6.90
C TRP A 52 -4.89 -9.47 6.91
N TYR A 53 -6.06 -8.95 6.50
CA TYR A 53 -7.25 -9.78 6.31
C TYR A 53 -7.02 -10.84 5.23
N ILE A 54 -6.46 -10.47 4.07
CA ILE A 54 -6.18 -11.42 2.97
C ILE A 54 -5.17 -12.49 3.41
N ILE A 55 -4.09 -12.09 4.11
CA ILE A 55 -3.09 -13.03 4.63
C ILE A 55 -3.73 -13.98 5.65
N LEU A 56 -4.56 -13.46 6.54
CA LEU A 56 -5.25 -14.24 7.55
C LEU A 56 -6.24 -15.24 6.92
N ASP A 57 -7.06 -14.79 5.98
CA ASP A 57 -8.00 -15.64 5.25
C ASP A 57 -7.26 -16.75 4.49
N PHE A 58 -6.17 -16.42 3.80
CA PHE A 58 -5.32 -17.41 3.13
C PHE A 58 -4.71 -18.43 4.12
N ALA A 59 -4.19 -17.96 5.26
CA ALA A 59 -3.61 -18.83 6.28
C ALA A 59 -4.67 -19.76 6.89
N LEU A 60 -5.85 -19.24 7.23
CA LEU A 60 -6.95 -20.01 7.81
C LEU A 60 -7.54 -21.04 6.83
N ARG A 61 -7.65 -20.71 5.54
CA ARG A 61 -8.09 -21.68 4.51
C ARG A 61 -7.10 -22.83 4.36
N ARG A 62 -5.79 -22.54 4.45
CA ARG A 62 -4.72 -23.54 4.29
C ARG A 62 -4.54 -24.42 5.53
N THR A 63 -4.63 -23.86 6.74
CA THR A 63 -4.60 -24.63 7.99
C THR A 63 -5.91 -25.39 8.24
N GLY A 64 -7.02 -24.90 7.68
CA GLY A 64 -8.35 -25.49 7.78
C GLY A 64 -8.56 -26.84 7.08
N PHE A 65 -7.62 -27.29 6.23
CA PHE A 65 -7.64 -28.64 5.65
C PHE A 65 -7.12 -29.71 6.64
N ALA A 66 -6.47 -29.32 7.75
CA ALA A 66 -5.70 -30.26 8.56
C ALA A 66 -6.27 -30.63 9.95
N GLN A 67 -7.32 -30.00 10.51
CA GLN A 67 -7.94 -30.53 11.75
C GLN A 67 -9.29 -29.90 12.12
N GLN A 68 -10.27 -30.76 12.42
CA GLN A 68 -11.70 -30.42 12.41
C GLN A 68 -12.32 -30.15 13.80
N LEU A 69 -11.56 -30.20 14.90
CA LEU A 69 -12.14 -30.11 16.26
C LEU A 69 -11.63 -28.95 17.15
N GLY A 70 -10.49 -28.32 16.85
CA GLY A 70 -9.94 -27.15 17.60
C GLY A 70 -10.23 -25.77 17.00
N LYS A 71 -11.17 -25.70 16.04
CA LYS A 71 -11.37 -24.59 15.08
C LYS A 71 -11.78 -23.25 15.70
N ALA A 72 -12.63 -23.25 16.73
CA ALA A 72 -13.18 -21.99 17.24
C ALA A 72 -12.13 -21.18 18.01
N TRP A 73 -11.40 -21.81 18.93
CA TRP A 73 -10.40 -21.13 19.74
C TRP A 73 -9.20 -20.63 18.92
N THR A 74 -8.70 -21.47 18.01
CA THR A 74 -7.59 -21.09 17.13
C THR A 74 -8.02 -19.99 16.17
N SER A 75 -9.17 -20.09 15.51
CA SER A 75 -9.69 -19.04 14.63
C SER A 75 -9.92 -17.73 15.41
N SER A 76 -10.58 -17.79 16.58
CA SER A 76 -10.80 -16.63 17.45
C SER A 76 -9.49 -15.96 17.86
N PHE A 77 -8.45 -16.73 18.21
CA PHE A 77 -7.14 -16.18 18.55
C PHE A 77 -6.53 -15.38 17.39
N HIS A 78 -6.61 -15.88 16.15
CA HIS A 78 -6.07 -15.16 15.00
C HIS A 78 -6.87 -13.89 14.68
N TRP A 79 -8.21 -13.94 14.77
CA TRP A 79 -9.05 -12.75 14.60
C TRP A 79 -8.82 -11.69 15.70
N CYS A 80 -8.65 -12.11 16.95
CA CYS A 80 -8.30 -11.22 18.07
C CYS A 80 -6.92 -10.59 17.87
N THR A 81 -5.94 -11.37 17.41
CA THR A 81 -4.60 -10.87 17.09
C THR A 81 -4.66 -9.83 15.97
N TYR A 82 -5.40 -10.12 14.88
CA TYR A 82 -5.65 -9.19 13.79
C TYR A 82 -6.28 -7.88 14.28
N ALA A 83 -7.35 -7.97 15.08
CA ALA A 83 -8.03 -6.80 15.63
C ALA A 83 -7.10 -5.97 16.53
N THR A 84 -6.30 -6.63 17.37
CA THR A 84 -5.33 -5.98 18.25
C THR A 84 -4.28 -5.22 17.46
N LEU A 85 -3.69 -5.83 16.43
CA LEU A 85 -2.70 -5.17 15.58
C LEU A 85 -3.31 -3.97 14.84
N LEU A 86 -4.56 -4.06 14.37
CA LEU A 86 -5.24 -2.92 13.74
C LEU A 86 -5.52 -1.77 14.71
N CYS A 87 -5.89 -2.09 15.95
CA CYS A 87 -6.01 -1.10 17.01
C CYS A 87 -4.66 -0.41 17.26
N VAL A 88 -3.55 -1.16 17.33
CA VAL A 88 -2.20 -0.60 17.51
C VAL A 88 -1.82 0.34 16.37
N VAL A 89 -2.05 -0.07 15.11
CA VAL A 89 -1.81 0.81 13.94
C VAL A 89 -2.70 2.05 13.99
N SER A 90 -3.97 1.91 14.33
CA SER A 90 -4.89 3.05 14.41
C SER A 90 -4.49 4.02 15.53
N LEU A 91 -4.12 3.50 16.69
CA LEU A 91 -3.68 4.28 17.85
C LEU A 91 -2.35 5.00 17.59
N SER A 92 -1.41 4.38 16.88
CA SER A 92 -0.14 5.05 16.53
C SER A 92 -0.38 6.30 15.68
N ARG A 93 -1.36 6.26 14.77
CA ARG A 93 -1.74 7.37 13.89
C ARG A 93 -2.50 8.49 14.60
N VAL A 94 -3.29 8.13 15.62
CA VAL A 94 -3.93 9.10 16.51
C VAL A 94 -2.88 9.75 17.43
N TYR A 95 -1.94 8.96 17.96
CA TYR A 95 -0.89 9.43 18.87
C TYR A 95 0.02 10.49 18.23
N ILE A 96 0.43 10.29 16.98
CA ILE A 96 1.25 11.27 16.24
C ILE A 96 0.45 12.44 15.65
N ALA A 97 -0.82 12.59 16.04
CA ALA A 97 -1.73 13.64 15.58
C ALA A 97 -1.93 13.70 14.05
N ALA A 98 -1.76 12.57 13.37
CA ALA A 98 -1.90 12.48 11.92
C ALA A 98 -3.34 12.21 11.47
N HIS A 99 -4.16 11.56 12.31
CA HIS A 99 -5.56 11.23 12.03
C HIS A 99 -6.44 11.34 13.28
N PHE A 100 -7.72 11.63 13.06
CA PHE A 100 -8.75 11.50 14.09
C PHE A 100 -9.24 10.04 14.21
N PRO A 101 -9.75 9.61 15.38
CA PRO A 101 -10.21 8.23 15.59
C PRO A 101 -11.25 7.75 14.56
N HIS A 102 -12.20 8.62 14.16
CA HIS A 102 -13.22 8.30 13.17
C HIS A 102 -12.63 8.03 11.77
N GLN A 103 -11.54 8.72 11.39
CA GLN A 103 -10.85 8.51 10.11
C GLN A 103 -10.14 7.15 10.09
N CYS A 104 -9.56 6.73 11.22
CA CYS A 104 -8.99 5.40 11.38
C CYS A 104 -10.08 4.32 11.32
N LEU A 105 -11.20 4.50 12.02
CA LEU A 105 -12.34 3.57 12.00
C LEU A 105 -12.90 3.40 10.58
N MET A 106 -13.14 4.51 9.88
CA MET A 106 -13.61 4.47 8.49
C MET A 106 -12.61 3.76 7.58
N GLY A 107 -11.31 4.02 7.75
CA GLY A 107 -10.25 3.30 7.04
C GLY A 107 -10.30 1.79 7.27
N MET A 108 -10.43 1.34 8.53
CA MET A 108 -10.54 -0.08 8.86
C MET A 108 -11.77 -0.74 8.20
N VAL A 109 -12.93 -0.09 8.24
CA VAL A 109 -14.16 -0.61 7.63
C VAL A 109 -13.99 -0.76 6.12
N ILE A 110 -13.52 0.30 5.44
CA ILE A 110 -13.29 0.28 3.99
C ILE A 110 -12.26 -0.81 3.63
N GLY A 111 -11.17 -0.92 4.38
CA GLY A 111 -10.14 -1.94 4.16
C GLY A 111 -10.67 -3.37 4.30
N CYS A 112 -11.48 -3.64 5.34
CA CYS A 112 -12.12 -4.95 5.52
C CYS A 112 -13.11 -5.28 4.39
N LEU A 113 -13.92 -4.32 3.95
CA LEU A 113 -14.85 -4.51 2.83
C LEU A 113 -14.10 -4.78 1.53
N LEU A 114 -13.05 -4.01 1.26
CA LEU A 114 -12.18 -4.19 0.10
C LEU A 114 -11.53 -5.58 0.11
N ALA A 115 -10.98 -6.02 1.23
CA ALA A 115 -10.38 -7.36 1.33
C ALA A 115 -11.40 -8.47 1.11
N LYS A 116 -12.60 -8.38 1.69
CA LYS A 116 -13.67 -9.35 1.46
C LYS A 116 -14.09 -9.41 -0.01
N PHE A 117 -14.09 -8.28 -0.71
CA PHE A 117 -14.35 -8.22 -2.13
C PHE A 117 -13.21 -8.86 -2.93
N MET A 118 -11.96 -8.51 -2.63
CA MET A 118 -10.77 -9.07 -3.30
C MET A 118 -10.64 -10.58 -3.10
N CYS A 119 -10.92 -11.12 -1.91
CA CYS A 119 -10.89 -12.57 -1.63
C CYS A 119 -11.92 -13.38 -2.42
N LYS A 120 -12.89 -12.72 -3.10
CA LYS A 120 -13.88 -13.37 -3.98
C LYS A 120 -13.49 -13.31 -5.46
N ILE A 121 -12.52 -12.49 -5.82
CA ILE A 121 -12.06 -12.34 -7.20
C ILE A 121 -10.96 -13.37 -7.44
N ASP A 122 -11.16 -14.19 -8.47
CA ASP A 122 -10.10 -15.06 -8.97
C ASP A 122 -9.13 -14.24 -9.83
N THR A 123 -7.89 -14.12 -9.35
CA THR A 123 -6.82 -13.39 -10.02
C THR A 123 -5.89 -14.28 -10.84
N ASP A 124 -6.05 -15.61 -10.79
CA ASP A 124 -5.12 -16.58 -11.42
C ASP A 124 -5.23 -16.56 -12.95
N HIS A 125 -6.38 -16.16 -13.48
CA HIS A 125 -6.68 -16.15 -14.92
C HIS A 125 -6.68 -14.74 -15.54
N VAL A 126 -6.21 -13.72 -14.82
CA VAL A 126 -6.22 -12.34 -15.33
C VAL A 126 -5.18 -12.16 -16.44
N THR A 127 -5.66 -11.72 -17.60
CA THR A 127 -4.83 -11.48 -18.80
C THR A 127 -4.11 -10.13 -18.75
N ARG A 128 -3.04 -9.97 -19.54
CA ARG A 128 -2.35 -8.67 -19.70
C ARG A 128 -3.29 -7.54 -20.08
N ARG A 129 -4.22 -7.80 -21.00
CA ARG A 129 -5.20 -6.79 -21.44
C ARG A 129 -6.04 -6.30 -20.27
N GLN A 130 -6.46 -7.19 -19.38
CA GLN A 130 -7.20 -6.82 -18.18
C GLN A 130 -6.36 -5.99 -17.21
N TYR A 131 -5.09 -6.32 -16.97
CA TYR A 131 -4.19 -5.48 -16.16
C TYR A 131 -4.00 -4.07 -16.73
N VAL A 132 -3.85 -3.95 -18.04
CA VAL A 132 -3.79 -2.65 -18.73
C VAL A 132 -5.11 -1.90 -18.59
N LEU A 133 -6.25 -2.57 -18.80
CA LEU A 133 -7.58 -1.96 -18.63
C LEU A 133 -7.83 -1.51 -17.19
N ILE A 134 -7.38 -2.27 -16.18
CA ILE A 134 -7.44 -1.87 -14.77
C ILE A 134 -6.61 -0.61 -14.55
N SER A 135 -5.38 -0.56 -15.05
CA SER A 135 -4.51 0.63 -14.95
C SER A 135 -5.15 1.87 -15.58
N VAL A 136 -5.67 1.72 -16.81
CA VAL A 136 -6.38 2.80 -17.52
C VAL A 136 -7.66 3.21 -16.78
N GLY A 137 -8.44 2.25 -16.26
CA GLY A 137 -9.66 2.52 -15.50
C GLY A 137 -9.39 3.24 -14.17
N LEU A 138 -8.30 2.89 -13.48
CA LEU A 138 -7.85 3.61 -12.29
C LEU A 138 -7.41 5.05 -12.63
N CYS A 139 -6.67 5.23 -13.72
CA CYS A 139 -6.26 6.56 -14.17
C CYS A 139 -7.47 7.42 -14.58
N ALA A 140 -8.38 6.85 -15.37
CA ALA A 140 -9.60 7.51 -15.81
C ALA A 140 -10.51 7.89 -14.62
N SER A 141 -10.70 6.98 -13.66
CA SER A 141 -11.52 7.27 -12.48
C SER A 141 -10.89 8.35 -11.59
N ALA A 142 -9.57 8.38 -11.45
CA ALA A 142 -8.88 9.42 -10.71
C ALA A 142 -8.94 10.79 -11.41
N LEU A 143 -8.76 10.85 -12.74
CA LEU A 143 -8.93 12.07 -13.53
C LEU A 143 -10.38 12.56 -13.52
N ALA A 144 -11.35 11.66 -13.60
CA ALA A 144 -12.77 11.99 -13.48
C ALA A 144 -13.08 12.60 -12.11
N THR A 145 -12.57 11.99 -11.03
CA THR A 145 -12.73 12.51 -9.67
C THR A 145 -12.10 13.91 -9.52
N TYR A 146 -10.90 14.11 -10.07
CA TYR A 146 -10.26 15.43 -10.13
C TYR A 146 -11.14 16.45 -10.86
N GLY A 147 -11.69 16.09 -12.01
CA GLY A 147 -12.60 16.94 -12.78
C GLY A 147 -13.85 17.32 -11.98
N VAL A 148 -14.49 16.34 -11.33
CA VAL A 148 -15.69 16.56 -10.50
C VAL A 148 -15.38 17.50 -9.33
N LEU A 149 -14.27 17.29 -8.61
CA LEU A 149 -13.86 18.17 -7.50
C LEU A 149 -13.67 19.62 -7.99
N ARG A 150 -13.02 19.79 -9.15
CA ARG A 150 -12.81 21.11 -9.74
C ARG A 150 -14.11 21.78 -10.17
N LEU A 151 -15.06 21.02 -10.72
CA LEU A 151 -16.40 21.52 -11.07
C LEU A 151 -17.20 21.94 -9.82
N MET A 152 -17.00 21.26 -8.69
CA MET A 152 -17.58 21.62 -7.39
C MET A 152 -16.85 22.78 -6.70
N GLY A 153 -15.80 23.35 -7.31
CA GLY A 153 -15.02 24.43 -6.73
C GLY A 153 -14.11 23.99 -5.58
N VAL A 154 -13.86 22.69 -5.42
CA VAL A 154 -12.97 22.14 -4.40
C VAL A 154 -11.57 21.99 -4.99
N ASP A 155 -10.58 22.68 -4.42
CA ASP A 155 -9.18 22.52 -4.82
C ASP A 155 -8.66 21.13 -4.39
N PRO A 156 -8.23 20.24 -5.30
CA PRO A 156 -7.70 18.91 -4.94
C PRO A 156 -6.36 18.94 -4.21
N LEU A 157 -5.63 20.06 -4.27
CA LEU A 157 -4.34 20.25 -3.60
C LEU A 157 -4.46 20.97 -2.25
N TRP A 158 -5.68 21.26 -1.78
CA TRP A 158 -5.92 21.99 -0.53
C TRP A 158 -5.17 21.42 0.68
N SER A 159 -5.01 20.10 0.75
CA SER A 159 -4.30 19.43 1.86
C SER A 159 -2.79 19.65 1.81
N VAL A 160 -2.22 19.89 0.64
CA VAL A 160 -0.81 20.23 0.45
C VAL A 160 -0.55 21.63 1.01
N ASP A 161 -1.40 22.60 0.69
CA ASP A 161 -1.27 23.97 1.20
C ASP A 161 -1.36 24.01 2.73
N ARG A 162 -2.25 23.23 3.31
CA ARG A 162 -2.37 23.10 4.78
C ARG A 162 -1.13 22.43 5.40
N ALA A 163 -0.57 21.42 4.74
CA ALA A 163 0.68 20.79 5.19
C ALA A 163 1.82 21.81 5.19
N VAL A 164 2.01 22.54 4.09
CA VAL A 164 3.06 23.57 3.96
C VAL A 164 2.88 24.67 5.01
N LYS A 165 1.64 25.07 5.30
CA LYS A 165 1.35 26.15 6.26
C LYS A 165 1.65 25.78 7.71
N TRP A 166 1.33 24.54 8.13
CA TRP A 166 1.33 24.17 9.55
C TRP A 166 2.41 23.17 9.95
N CYS A 167 3.18 22.65 9.00
CA CYS A 167 4.34 21.81 9.31
C CYS A 167 5.49 22.64 9.85
N VAL A 168 6.02 22.23 11.01
CA VAL A 168 7.11 22.95 11.70
C VAL A 168 8.40 22.92 10.89
N LYS A 169 8.66 21.84 10.14
CA LYS A 169 9.85 21.70 9.31
C LYS A 169 9.50 21.25 7.90
N GLN A 170 10.17 21.85 6.90
CA GLN A 170 10.02 21.46 5.50
C GLN A 170 10.46 20.00 5.25
N GLU A 171 11.43 19.49 6.00
CA GLU A 171 11.89 18.10 5.90
C GLU A 171 10.83 17.07 6.32
N TYR A 172 9.78 17.49 7.04
CA TYR A 172 8.68 16.60 7.42
C TYR A 172 7.59 16.54 6.34
N ILE A 173 7.67 17.37 5.28
CA ILE A 173 6.69 17.41 4.19
C ILE A 173 6.96 16.26 3.22
N HIS A 174 6.11 15.24 3.28
CA HIS A 174 6.21 14.04 2.45
C HIS A 174 5.56 14.25 1.07
N VAL A 175 6.35 14.66 0.08
CA VAL A 175 5.88 14.93 -1.31
C VAL A 175 5.40 13.66 -2.02
N ASP A 176 5.94 12.51 -1.64
CA ASP A 176 5.53 11.17 -2.07
C ASP A 176 4.13 10.77 -1.56
N THR A 177 3.59 11.49 -0.57
CA THR A 177 2.22 11.29 -0.08
C THR A 177 1.20 12.23 -0.76
N THR A 178 1.62 13.01 -1.77
CA THR A 178 0.71 13.86 -2.51
C THR A 178 -0.33 13.03 -3.29
N PRO A 179 -1.56 13.54 -3.49
CA PRO A 179 -2.61 12.81 -4.19
C PRO A 179 -2.19 12.35 -5.61
N PHE A 180 -1.56 13.24 -6.38
CA PHE A 180 -1.11 12.93 -7.73
C PHE A 180 0.03 11.92 -7.78
N PHE A 181 0.99 11.99 -6.84
CA PHE A 181 2.06 11.00 -6.78
C PHE A 181 1.49 9.62 -6.43
N SER A 182 0.58 9.56 -5.46
CA SER A 182 -0.12 8.33 -5.10
C SER A 182 -0.92 7.75 -6.27
N MET A 183 -1.57 8.60 -7.07
CA MET A 183 -2.26 8.19 -8.29
C MET A 183 -1.30 7.56 -9.31
N MET A 184 -0.14 8.16 -9.57
CA MET A 184 0.87 7.59 -10.47
C MET A 184 1.28 6.19 -10.00
N ARG A 185 1.53 6.02 -8.70
CA ARG A 185 1.87 4.72 -8.11
C ARG A 185 0.75 3.69 -8.31
N TYR A 186 -0.49 4.01 -7.95
CA TYR A 186 -1.60 3.06 -8.03
C TYR A 186 -1.95 2.68 -9.47
N CYS A 187 -1.81 3.60 -10.44
CA CYS A 187 -2.03 3.29 -11.84
C CYS A 187 -0.89 2.46 -12.43
N ALA A 188 0.35 2.71 -12.01
CA ALA A 188 1.53 2.03 -12.53
C ALA A 188 1.66 0.57 -12.08
N PHE A 189 1.25 0.24 -10.85
CA PHE A 189 1.43 -1.10 -10.27
C PHE A 189 0.73 -2.22 -11.07
N PRO A 190 -0.57 -2.11 -11.42
CA PRO A 190 -1.24 -3.12 -12.24
C PRO A 190 -0.61 -3.29 -13.62
N LEU A 191 -0.15 -2.19 -14.23
CA LEU A 191 0.54 -2.23 -15.52
C LEU A 191 1.86 -3.01 -15.41
N GLY A 192 2.69 -2.69 -14.42
CA GLY A 192 3.94 -3.40 -14.14
C GLY A 192 3.73 -4.89 -13.86
N MET A 193 2.71 -5.22 -13.06
CA MET A 193 2.32 -6.59 -12.77
C MET A 193 1.89 -7.34 -14.03
N GLY A 194 1.05 -6.74 -14.88
CA GLY A 194 0.61 -7.35 -16.14
C GLY A 194 1.74 -7.58 -17.15
N LEU A 195 2.72 -6.66 -17.21
CA LEU A 195 3.93 -6.84 -18.02
C LEU A 195 4.81 -7.97 -17.47
N ALA A 196 5.03 -8.01 -16.16
CA ALA A 196 5.79 -9.09 -15.52
C ALA A 196 5.17 -10.46 -15.75
N MET A 197 3.86 -10.61 -15.49
CA MET A 197 3.16 -11.91 -15.59
C MET A 197 3.06 -12.46 -17.01
N THR A 198 3.31 -11.64 -18.03
CA THR A 198 3.34 -12.09 -19.44
C THR A 198 4.73 -12.18 -20.04
N SER A 199 5.75 -11.81 -19.28
CA SER A 199 7.14 -11.98 -19.69
C SER A 199 7.54 -13.46 -19.68
N GLY A 200 8.57 -13.80 -20.46
CA GLY A 200 9.17 -15.14 -20.44
C GLY A 200 9.70 -15.54 -19.05
N PHE A 201 10.07 -14.56 -18.21
CA PHE A 201 10.49 -14.81 -16.83
C PHE A 201 9.39 -15.47 -16.00
N TYR A 202 8.15 -15.01 -16.16
CA TYR A 202 7.03 -15.54 -15.39
C TYR A 202 6.60 -16.94 -15.84
N GLN A 203 6.86 -17.32 -17.09
CA GLN A 203 6.60 -18.69 -17.54
C GLN A 203 7.39 -19.72 -16.73
N ARG A 204 8.68 -19.45 -16.47
CA ARG A 204 9.51 -20.31 -15.61
C ARG A 204 9.01 -20.34 -14.17
N VAL A 205 8.52 -19.22 -13.65
CA VAL A 205 7.92 -19.14 -12.31
C VAL A 205 6.67 -20.02 -12.24
N LYS A 206 5.80 -19.96 -13.25
CA LYS A 206 4.56 -20.73 -13.33
C LYS A 206 4.79 -22.24 -13.40
N THR A 207 5.85 -22.68 -14.08
CA THR A 207 6.20 -24.10 -14.18
C THR A 207 6.94 -24.65 -12.95
N THR A 208 7.40 -23.78 -12.05
CA THR A 208 8.17 -24.21 -10.87
C THR A 208 7.24 -24.31 -9.67
N GLU A 209 7.23 -25.45 -8.97
CA GLU A 209 6.52 -25.55 -7.70
C GLU A 209 7.32 -24.89 -6.57
N PHE A 210 6.78 -23.81 -6.01
CA PHE A 210 7.43 -23.08 -4.93
C PHE A 210 7.21 -23.74 -3.58
N THR A 211 8.30 -24.19 -2.95
CA THR A 211 8.33 -24.59 -1.54
C THR A 211 8.04 -23.39 -0.62
N TRP A 212 7.69 -23.65 0.65
CA TRP A 212 7.43 -22.59 1.62
C TRP A 212 8.62 -21.65 1.81
N SER A 213 9.85 -22.19 1.87
CA SER A 213 11.07 -21.39 2.01
C SER A 213 11.28 -20.46 0.81
N MET A 214 10.99 -20.92 -0.41
CA MET A 214 11.05 -20.08 -1.61
C MET A 214 10.01 -18.95 -1.58
N ARG A 215 8.79 -19.21 -1.11
CA ARG A 215 7.75 -18.18 -0.98
C ARG A 215 8.15 -17.11 0.03
N VAL A 216 8.66 -17.53 1.18
CA VAL A 216 9.16 -16.61 2.23
C VAL A 216 10.34 -15.79 1.70
N ALA A 217 11.31 -16.44 1.03
CA ALA A 217 12.44 -15.74 0.43
C ALA A 217 12.01 -14.71 -0.62
N ALA A 218 11.08 -15.07 -1.51
CA ALA A 218 10.53 -14.16 -2.51
C ALA A 218 9.79 -12.97 -1.86
N ALA A 219 9.01 -13.22 -0.80
CA ALA A 219 8.32 -12.15 -0.06
C ALA A 219 9.31 -11.19 0.61
N ILE A 220 10.34 -11.70 1.28
CA ILE A 220 11.37 -10.89 1.92
C ILE A 220 12.12 -10.05 0.89
N LEU A 221 12.53 -10.65 -0.24
CA LEU A 221 13.21 -9.94 -1.32
C LEU A 221 12.33 -8.86 -1.96
N ALA A 222 11.04 -9.14 -2.17
CA ALA A 222 10.11 -8.16 -2.71
C ALA A 222 9.90 -6.98 -1.74
N VAL A 223 9.77 -7.25 -0.43
CA VAL A 223 9.67 -6.20 0.60
C VAL A 223 10.97 -5.39 0.67
N PHE A 224 12.12 -6.05 0.63
CA PHE A 224 13.42 -5.38 0.60
C PHE A 224 13.54 -4.47 -0.62
N LEU A 225 13.16 -4.95 -1.81
CA LEU A 225 13.17 -4.14 -3.03
C LEU A 225 12.23 -2.94 -2.93
N GLY A 226 11.03 -3.13 -2.38
CA GLY A 226 10.11 -2.04 -2.08
C GLY A 226 10.71 -1.00 -1.14
N LYS A 227 11.44 -1.44 -0.10
CA LYS A 227 12.14 -0.54 0.83
C LYS A 227 13.34 0.16 0.21
N ALA A 228 14.14 -0.55 -0.58
CA ALA A 228 15.26 0.04 -1.32
C ALA A 228 14.80 1.09 -2.34
N SER A 229 13.56 0.99 -2.83
CA SER A 229 12.99 1.99 -3.75
C SER A 229 12.88 3.39 -3.13
N GLU A 230 12.78 3.49 -1.80
CA GLU A 230 12.76 4.77 -1.07
C GLU A 230 14.11 5.52 -1.15
N TRP A 231 15.22 4.82 -1.48
CA TRP A 231 16.54 5.44 -1.64
C TRP A 231 16.72 6.13 -2.99
N VAL A 232 15.82 5.90 -3.94
CA VAL A 232 15.91 6.47 -5.29
C VAL A 232 15.22 7.83 -5.31
N SER A 233 16.00 8.89 -5.55
CA SER A 233 15.46 10.23 -5.75
C SER A 233 14.99 10.42 -7.20
N LEU A 234 13.72 10.79 -7.37
CA LEU A 234 13.16 11.10 -8.69
C LEU A 234 13.54 12.51 -9.16
N PRO A 235 13.68 12.74 -10.48
CA PRO A 235 14.03 14.05 -11.02
C PRO A 235 12.93 15.07 -10.74
N LYS A 236 13.29 16.18 -10.07
CA LYS A 236 12.37 17.26 -9.66
C LYS A 236 12.41 18.48 -10.58
N THR A 237 13.00 18.36 -11.77
CA THR A 237 13.24 19.50 -12.69
C THR A 237 11.96 20.09 -13.25
N ASN A 238 11.01 19.25 -13.67
CA ASN A 238 9.72 19.66 -14.24
C ASN A 238 8.59 18.79 -13.68
N VAL A 239 7.43 19.39 -13.40
CA VAL A 239 6.27 18.69 -12.81
C VAL A 239 5.81 17.49 -13.69
N PRO A 240 5.65 17.62 -15.02
CA PRO A 240 5.27 16.47 -15.85
C PRO A 240 6.34 15.36 -15.86
N VAL A 241 7.61 15.75 -15.89
CA VAL A 241 8.75 14.80 -15.88
C VAL A 241 8.79 14.04 -14.55
N PHE A 242 8.54 14.72 -13.43
CA PHE A 242 8.48 14.11 -12.11
C PHE A 242 7.39 13.03 -12.03
N TYR A 243 6.16 13.33 -12.46
CA TYR A 243 5.07 12.37 -12.42
C TYR A 243 5.23 11.23 -13.45
N ALA A 244 5.71 11.53 -14.65
CA ALA A 244 6.03 10.49 -15.64
C ALA A 244 7.12 9.54 -15.14
N SER A 245 8.18 10.09 -14.52
CA SER A 245 9.25 9.30 -13.90
C SER A 245 8.71 8.45 -12.75
N ALA A 246 7.84 9.01 -11.91
CA ALA A 246 7.19 8.28 -10.82
C ALA A 246 6.35 7.11 -11.36
N PHE A 247 5.58 7.32 -12.44
CA PHE A 247 4.79 6.26 -13.06
C PHE A 247 5.68 5.13 -13.60
N ILE A 248 6.69 5.47 -14.40
CA ILE A 248 7.62 4.48 -14.98
C ILE A 248 8.35 3.72 -13.88
N PHE A 249 8.87 4.43 -12.88
CA PHE A 249 9.58 3.84 -11.76
C PHE A 249 8.71 2.84 -11.00
N ASN A 250 7.48 3.20 -10.65
CA ASN A 250 6.57 2.31 -9.92
C ASN A 250 6.11 1.11 -10.79
N ALA A 251 5.98 1.28 -12.11
CA ALA A 251 5.67 0.16 -13.01
C ALA A 251 6.84 -0.84 -13.09
N LEU A 252 8.07 -0.34 -13.20
CA LEU A 252 9.27 -1.17 -13.17
C LEU A 252 9.45 -1.86 -11.81
N LEU A 253 9.21 -1.14 -10.71
CA LEU A 253 9.25 -1.70 -9.36
C LEU A 253 8.26 -2.85 -9.20
N ALA A 254 7.01 -2.66 -9.62
CA ALA A 254 6.00 -3.71 -9.60
C ALA A 254 6.42 -4.91 -10.48
N ALA A 255 6.93 -4.66 -11.69
CA ALA A 255 7.41 -5.73 -12.55
C ALA A 255 8.57 -6.52 -11.93
N ALA A 256 9.46 -5.83 -11.23
CA ALA A 256 10.58 -6.45 -10.53
C ALA A 256 10.11 -7.28 -9.32
N MET A 257 9.19 -6.74 -8.50
CA MET A 257 8.66 -7.42 -7.32
C MET A 257 7.86 -8.69 -7.67
N PHE A 258 7.01 -8.64 -8.71
CA PHE A 258 6.10 -9.74 -9.04
C PHE A 258 6.60 -10.67 -10.15
N GLY A 259 7.57 -10.25 -10.97
CA GLY A 259 8.15 -11.06 -12.03
C GLY A 259 9.59 -11.47 -11.74
N PHE A 260 10.47 -10.49 -11.60
CA PHE A 260 11.92 -10.72 -11.52
C PHE A 260 12.36 -11.42 -10.22
N VAL A 261 11.82 -10.99 -9.07
CA VAL A 261 12.16 -11.58 -7.76
C VAL A 261 11.77 -13.07 -7.69
N PRO A 262 10.51 -13.47 -8.00
CA PRO A 262 10.16 -14.89 -8.06
C PRO A 262 11.02 -15.67 -9.08
N TYR A 263 11.35 -15.07 -10.23
CA TYR A 263 12.20 -15.70 -11.23
C TYR A 263 13.62 -16.00 -10.71
N ILE A 264 14.24 -15.06 -9.99
CA ILE A 264 15.55 -15.29 -9.35
C ILE A 264 15.45 -16.45 -8.37
N VAL A 265 14.44 -16.44 -7.49
CA VAL A 265 14.26 -17.49 -6.48
C VAL A 265 14.06 -18.86 -7.14
N ALA A 266 13.23 -18.94 -8.19
CA ALA A 266 13.04 -20.17 -8.96
C ALA A 266 14.35 -20.65 -9.63
N SER A 267 15.12 -19.73 -10.21
CA SER A 267 16.36 -20.06 -10.92
C SER A 267 17.47 -20.54 -9.98
N LEU A 268 17.61 -19.90 -8.81
CA LEU A 268 18.57 -20.30 -7.78
C LEU A 268 18.22 -21.66 -7.15
N ALA A 269 16.93 -21.95 -6.97
CA ALA A 269 16.48 -23.25 -6.48
C ALA A 269 16.72 -24.36 -7.51
N GLY A 270 16.41 -24.10 -8.80
CA GLY A 270 16.68 -25.04 -9.90
C GLY A 270 18.17 -25.33 -10.13
N SER A 271 19.05 -24.38 -9.81
CA SER A 271 20.51 -24.61 -9.85
C SER A 271 21.01 -25.52 -8.71
N ARG A 272 20.29 -25.61 -7.58
CA ARG A 272 20.63 -26.50 -6.47
C ARG A 272 20.10 -27.93 -6.66
N SER A 273 19.10 -28.15 -7.51
CA SER A 273 18.51 -29.46 -7.76
C SER A 273 19.15 -30.23 -8.93
N ARG A 274 20.07 -29.64 -9.68
CA ARG A 274 20.97 -30.41 -10.57
C ARG A 274 22.00 -31.13 -9.68
N PRO A 275 21.99 -32.47 -9.62
CA PRO A 275 23.11 -33.18 -9.03
C PRO A 275 24.35 -32.80 -9.83
N SER A 276 25.47 -32.60 -9.12
CA SER A 276 26.81 -32.70 -9.69
C SER A 276 26.97 -34.09 -10.32
N GLY A 277 26.50 -34.23 -11.56
CA GLY A 277 26.59 -35.45 -12.35
C GLY A 277 28.01 -35.61 -12.86
N LYS A 278 28.79 -36.42 -12.13
CA LYS A 278 29.89 -37.28 -12.59
C LYS A 278 30.83 -36.67 -13.65
N ALA A 279 31.93 -36.08 -13.19
CA ALA A 279 33.20 -36.25 -13.89
C ALA A 279 33.77 -37.63 -13.52
N LYS A 280 33.52 -38.64 -14.37
CA LYS A 280 34.36 -39.84 -14.49
C LYS A 280 34.34 -40.36 -15.94
N SER A 281 35.55 -40.61 -16.42
CA SER A 281 36.04 -41.36 -17.59
C SER A 281 35.76 -40.82 -19.01
N SER A 282 36.81 -40.35 -19.69
CA SER A 282 37.84 -41.24 -20.26
C SER A 282 39.22 -40.63 -20.08
#